data_AF-A0A1Y2LTU3-F1
#
_entry.id   AF-A0A1Y2LTU3-F1
#
_cell.length_a   1.000
_cell.length_b   1.000
_cell.length_c   1.000
_cell.angle_alpha   90.00
_cell.angle_beta   90.00
_cell.angle_gamma   90.00
#
_symmetry.space_group_name_H-M   'P 1'
#
loop_
_entity.id
_entity.type
_entity.pdbx_description
1 polymer ?
#
loop_
_entity_poly.entity_id
_entity_poly.type
_entity_poly.pdbx_seq_one_letter_code
_entity_poly.pdbx_strand_id
1 'polypeptide(L)'
;MSLNVNQPAISVGLKSGQKTVISFAENVPSACAPAFKHTKLANFGGIDTTWWEVTFGSNGAFDVSRNINQYNGAQISSKGSKCTSDMEVCAFQCKKDANGKRPSTCGEAGTYELTQCDSANGGGQGFDVVMQGVGGGCAMGSDGETVKVTFS
;
A
#
# COMPACT_ATOMS: atom_id res chain seq x y z
N MET A 1 -10.50 -0.29 5.50
CA MET A 1 -10.51 -1.08 6.74
C MET A 1 -10.32 -0.16 7.93
N SER A 2 -11.16 -0.24 8.96
CA SER A 2 -11.09 0.63 10.16
C SER A 2 -11.04 -0.23 11.42
N LEU A 3 -9.97 -0.10 12.20
CA LEU A 3 -9.69 -0.92 13.38
C LEU A 3 -10.49 -0.54 14.62
N ASN A 4 -11.03 0.67 14.63
CA ASN A 4 -11.94 1.13 15.69
C ASN A 4 -13.29 0.39 15.68
N VAL A 5 -13.66 -0.26 14.57
CA VAL A 5 -14.94 -0.98 14.43
C VAL A 5 -14.77 -2.42 13.95
N ASN A 6 -13.67 -2.76 13.26
CA ASN A 6 -13.38 -4.11 12.80
C ASN A 6 -12.09 -4.64 13.45
N GLN A 7 -12.08 -5.92 13.83
CA GLN A 7 -10.83 -6.58 14.21
C GLN A 7 -10.01 -6.94 12.96
N PRO A 8 -8.67 -6.90 13.03
CA PRO A 8 -7.84 -7.38 11.94
C PRO A 8 -8.03 -8.89 11.77
N ALA A 9 -8.16 -9.35 10.54
CA ALA A 9 -8.28 -10.79 10.25
C ALA A 9 -7.05 -11.57 10.74
N ILE A 10 -5.88 -10.95 10.70
CA ILE A 10 -4.61 -11.52 11.15
C ILE A 10 -3.85 -10.44 11.93
N SER A 11 -3.32 -10.81 13.09
CA SER A 11 -2.36 -10.01 13.85
C SER A 11 -1.13 -10.88 14.17
N VAL A 12 0.05 -10.39 13.81
CA VAL A 12 1.31 -11.13 14.05
C VAL A 12 2.29 -10.23 14.79
N GLY A 13 2.78 -10.71 15.93
CA GLY A 13 3.92 -10.11 16.61
C GLY A 13 5.22 -10.54 15.95
N LEU A 14 5.89 -9.61 15.27
CA LEU A 14 7.22 -9.82 14.66
C LEU A 14 8.28 -9.02 15.42
N LYS A 15 9.33 -9.70 15.88
CA LYS A 15 10.57 -9.03 16.35
C LYS A 15 11.47 -8.73 15.15
N SER A 16 12.43 -7.82 15.34
CA SER A 16 13.42 -7.51 14.30
C SER A 16 14.14 -8.79 13.83
N GLY A 17 14.26 -8.93 12.50
CA GLY A 17 14.83 -10.11 11.85
C GLY A 17 13.89 -11.32 11.72
N GLN A 18 12.73 -11.33 12.40
CA GLN A 18 11.75 -12.40 12.24
C GLN A 18 10.95 -12.24 10.95
N LYS A 19 10.41 -13.37 10.48
CA LYS A 19 9.58 -13.46 9.28
C LYS A 19 8.39 -14.35 9.59
N THR A 20 7.29 -14.07 8.92
CA THR A 20 6.11 -14.95 8.86
C THR A 20 5.66 -15.07 7.42
N VAL A 21 4.82 -16.06 7.13
CA VAL A 21 4.14 -16.21 5.85
C VAL A 21 2.65 -16.07 6.11
N ILE A 22 2.00 -15.22 5.32
CA ILE A 22 0.56 -15.01 5.33
C ILE A 22 0.04 -15.36 3.95
N SER A 23 -1.05 -16.13 3.91
CA SER A 23 -1.76 -16.46 2.68
C SER A 23 -3.01 -15.60 2.56
N PHE A 24 -3.28 -15.12 1.35
CA PHE A 24 -4.44 -14.30 1.03
C PHE A 24 -5.37 -15.06 0.09
N ALA A 25 -6.66 -14.81 0.21
CA ALA A 25 -7.61 -15.28 -0.78
C ALA A 25 -7.38 -14.54 -2.10
N GLU A 26 -7.46 -15.26 -3.22
CA GLU A 26 -7.37 -14.65 -4.54
C GLU A 26 -8.55 -13.69 -4.77
N ASN A 27 -8.29 -12.60 -5.49
CA ASN A 27 -9.25 -11.57 -5.88
C ASN A 27 -9.95 -10.86 -4.71
N VAL A 28 -9.36 -10.93 -3.50
CA VAL A 28 -9.86 -10.21 -2.32
C VAL A 28 -8.92 -9.03 -2.00
N PRO A 29 -9.40 -7.77 -2.15
CA PRO A 29 -8.64 -6.60 -1.73
C PRO A 29 -8.26 -6.69 -0.26
N SER A 30 -6.97 -6.56 0.01
CA SER A 30 -6.36 -6.78 1.31
C SER A 30 -5.30 -5.71 1.57
N ALA A 31 -4.97 -5.51 2.84
CA ALA A 31 -3.87 -4.63 3.20
C ALA A 31 -3.22 -5.07 4.51
N CYS A 32 -1.97 -4.65 4.69
CA CYS A 32 -1.20 -4.83 5.92
C CYS A 32 -0.54 -3.50 6.30
N ALA A 33 -0.52 -3.18 7.59
CA ALA A 33 0.19 -2.03 8.12
C ALA A 33 0.86 -2.41 9.44
N PRO A 34 2.12 -1.99 9.68
CA PRO A 34 2.80 -2.27 10.94
C PRO A 34 2.20 -1.43 12.07
N ALA A 35 2.07 -2.03 13.25
CA ALA A 35 1.66 -1.35 14.48
C ALA A 35 2.81 -1.37 15.48
N PHE A 36 3.28 -0.18 15.87
CA PHE A 36 4.28 0.02 16.90
C PHE A 36 3.65 0.65 18.15
N LYS A 37 4.39 0.67 19.26
CA LYS A 37 3.91 1.24 20.54
C LYS A 37 3.41 2.69 20.43
N HIS A 38 3.95 3.47 19.51
CA HIS A 38 3.60 4.88 19.30
C HIS A 38 2.59 5.11 18.17
N THR A 39 2.18 4.03 17.49
CA THR A 39 1.21 4.10 16.40
C THR A 39 -0.17 4.46 16.93
N LYS A 40 -0.86 5.35 16.23
CA LYS A 40 -2.18 5.84 16.58
C LYS A 40 -3.21 5.41 15.54
N LEU A 41 -4.48 5.65 15.83
CA LEU A 41 -5.52 5.56 14.83
C LEU A 41 -5.58 6.84 14.00
N ALA A 42 -5.72 6.70 12.69
CA ALA A 42 -6.02 7.79 11.77
C ALA A 42 -7.48 8.23 11.95
N ASN A 43 -7.86 9.38 11.38
CA ASN A 43 -9.19 9.96 11.53
C ASN A 43 -10.34 9.03 11.06
N PHE A 44 -10.07 8.15 10.09
CA PHE A 44 -11.04 7.16 9.60
C PHE A 44 -11.03 5.85 10.40
N GLY A 45 -10.24 5.77 11.48
CA GLY A 45 -10.18 4.62 12.39
C GLY A 45 -9.22 3.50 12.00
N GLY A 46 -8.48 3.61 10.89
CA GLY A 46 -7.38 2.71 10.56
C GLY A 46 -6.06 3.07 11.26
N ILE A 47 -4.98 2.33 11.00
CA ILE A 47 -3.64 2.65 11.50
C ILE A 47 -3.07 3.90 10.82
N ASP A 48 -2.57 4.85 11.61
CA ASP A 48 -1.97 6.11 11.15
C ASP A 48 -0.50 5.95 10.71
N THR A 49 -0.29 5.24 9.59
CA THR A 49 1.03 4.93 9.02
C THR A 49 0.88 4.61 7.53
N THR A 50 1.99 4.30 6.85
CA THR A 50 2.03 3.73 5.48
C THR A 50 1.42 2.33 5.46
N TRP A 51 0.70 1.98 4.39
CA TRP A 51 0.08 0.67 4.21
C TRP A 51 0.73 -0.06 3.04
N TRP A 52 0.73 -1.39 3.11
CA TRP A 52 0.92 -2.25 1.94
C TRP A 52 -0.44 -2.76 1.51
N GLU A 53 -0.86 -2.42 0.29
CA GLU A 53 -2.16 -2.80 -0.27
C GLU A 53 -1.94 -3.85 -1.35
N VAL A 54 -2.87 -4.81 -1.46
CA VAL A 54 -2.73 -5.91 -2.41
C VAL A 54 -4.08 -6.50 -2.81
N THR A 55 -4.19 -6.87 -4.07
CA THR A 55 -5.16 -7.86 -4.55
C THR A 55 -4.39 -8.92 -5.32
N PHE A 56 -4.37 -10.16 -4.82
CA PHE A 56 -3.76 -11.28 -5.54
C PHE A 56 -4.66 -11.78 -6.66
N GLY A 57 -4.08 -12.23 -7.76
CA GLY A 57 -4.77 -12.74 -8.94
C GLY A 57 -4.04 -12.36 -10.22
N SER A 58 -4.42 -12.95 -11.35
CA SER A 58 -3.76 -12.72 -12.65
C SER A 58 -3.76 -11.27 -13.11
N ASN A 59 -4.79 -10.50 -12.76
CA ASN A 59 -4.91 -9.05 -13.00
C ASN A 59 -4.69 -8.23 -11.72
N GLY A 60 -4.13 -8.86 -10.69
CA GLY A 60 -3.89 -8.25 -9.40
C GLY A 60 -2.74 -7.26 -9.40
N ALA A 61 -2.66 -6.47 -8.33
CA ALA A 61 -1.56 -5.55 -8.08
C ALA A 61 -1.25 -5.48 -6.58
N PHE A 62 -0.02 -5.07 -6.25
CA PHE A 62 0.37 -4.68 -4.91
C PHE A 62 1.12 -3.36 -4.92
N ASP A 63 1.06 -2.62 -3.81
CA ASP A 63 1.72 -1.33 -3.71
C ASP A 63 1.95 -0.90 -2.25
N VAL A 64 2.82 0.09 -2.10
CA VAL A 64 3.03 0.85 -0.88
C VAL A 64 2.22 2.14 -1.00
N SER A 65 1.27 2.28 -0.09
CA SER A 65 0.35 3.40 -0.02
C SER A 65 0.76 4.35 1.10
N ARG A 66 1.26 5.51 0.68
CA ARG A 66 1.66 6.61 1.56
C ARG A 66 0.54 7.63 1.72
N ASN A 67 -0.69 7.30 1.33
CA ASN A 67 -1.83 8.22 1.40
C ASN A 67 -2.16 8.64 2.83
N ILE A 68 -1.66 7.91 3.83
CA ILE A 68 -1.84 8.18 5.25
C ILE A 68 -0.48 8.41 5.88
N ASN A 69 -0.31 9.55 6.55
CA ASN A 69 0.92 9.91 7.26
C ASN A 69 2.20 9.76 6.39
N GLN A 70 2.18 10.26 5.15
CA GLN A 70 3.24 9.98 4.16
C GLN A 70 4.67 10.36 4.57
N TYR A 71 4.79 11.27 5.55
CA TYR A 71 6.06 11.82 6.03
C TYR A 71 6.62 11.09 7.25
N ASN A 72 5.76 10.50 8.09
CA ASN A 72 6.18 9.83 9.33
C ASN A 72 5.69 8.39 9.42
N GLY A 73 5.02 7.89 8.39
CA GLY A 73 4.61 6.50 8.27
C GLY A 73 5.81 5.58 8.17
N ALA A 74 5.62 4.34 8.59
CA ALA A 74 6.63 3.29 8.51
C ALA A 74 7.17 3.15 7.09
N GLN A 75 8.46 2.84 6.98
CA GLN A 75 9.03 2.49 5.70
C GLN A 75 8.64 1.05 5.37
N ILE A 76 8.06 0.88 4.19
CA ILE A 76 7.68 -0.43 3.66
C ILE A 76 8.37 -0.60 2.32
N SER A 77 8.93 -1.78 2.10
CA SER A 77 9.37 -2.22 0.78
C SER A 77 8.79 -3.60 0.49
N SER A 78 8.29 -3.78 -0.71
CA SER A 78 7.68 -5.02 -1.17
C SER A 78 8.25 -5.41 -2.52
N LYS A 79 8.57 -6.70 -2.68
CA LYS A 79 9.16 -7.23 -3.89
C LYS A 79 8.38 -8.44 -4.38
N GLY A 80 7.79 -8.28 -5.56
CA GLY A 80 7.30 -9.38 -6.39
C GLY A 80 8.35 -9.78 -7.42
N SER A 81 7.97 -10.69 -8.30
CA SER A 81 8.79 -11.22 -9.39
C SER A 81 9.09 -10.18 -10.48
N LYS A 82 8.15 -9.27 -10.76
CA LYS A 82 8.28 -8.25 -11.83
C LYS A 82 8.67 -6.87 -11.33
N CYS A 83 8.21 -6.49 -10.14
CA CYS A 83 8.23 -5.10 -9.69
C CYS A 83 8.60 -4.99 -8.21
N THR A 84 9.19 -3.87 -7.84
CA THR A 84 9.41 -3.46 -6.45
C THR A 84 8.48 -2.30 -6.17
N SER A 85 7.74 -2.36 -5.07
CA SER A 85 7.01 -1.21 -4.55
C SER A 85 7.58 -0.82 -3.19
N ASP A 86 8.08 0.41 -3.08
CA ASP A 86 8.63 1.00 -1.87
C ASP A 86 8.29 2.49 -1.80
N MET A 87 8.98 3.27 -0.96
CA MET A 87 8.66 4.68 -0.76
C MET A 87 8.96 5.56 -1.98
N GLU A 88 9.78 5.08 -2.92
CA GLU A 88 10.28 5.80 -4.08
C GLU A 88 9.83 5.18 -5.40
N VAL A 89 9.72 3.85 -5.45
CA VAL A 89 9.37 3.06 -6.63
C VAL A 89 7.94 2.54 -6.47
N CYS A 90 7.08 2.81 -7.45
CA CYS A 90 5.69 2.40 -7.52
C CYS A 90 4.92 2.56 -6.20
N ALA A 91 4.52 3.78 -5.87
CA ALA A 91 3.85 4.10 -4.60
C ALA A 91 2.67 5.04 -4.79
N PHE A 92 1.60 4.83 -4.03
CA PHE A 92 0.57 5.86 -3.91
C PHE A 92 1.04 6.97 -2.98
N GLN A 93 0.93 8.21 -3.44
CA GLN A 93 1.34 9.40 -2.71
C GLN A 93 0.31 10.50 -2.85
N CYS A 94 0.23 11.38 -1.85
CA CYS A 94 -0.62 12.56 -1.95
C CYS A 94 -0.06 13.53 -2.98
N LYS A 95 -0.91 14.02 -3.89
CA LYS A 95 -0.51 15.03 -4.88
C LYS A 95 -0.05 16.31 -4.20
N LYS A 96 0.80 17.07 -4.89
CA LYS A 96 1.15 18.42 -4.47
C LYS A 96 -0.09 19.31 -4.54
N ASP A 97 -0.29 20.13 -3.52
CA ASP A 97 -1.27 21.21 -3.53
C ASP A 97 -0.84 22.36 -4.46
N ALA A 98 -1.67 23.40 -4.55
CA ALA A 98 -1.40 24.57 -5.39
C ALA A 98 -0.10 25.31 -5.02
N ASN A 99 0.44 25.11 -3.81
CA ASN A 99 1.69 25.69 -3.34
C ASN A 99 2.89 24.75 -3.54
N GLY A 100 2.69 23.62 -4.22
CA GLY A 100 3.73 22.62 -4.47
C GLY A 100 4.03 21.71 -3.28
N LYS A 101 3.24 21.75 -2.20
CA LYS A 101 3.44 20.93 -1.00
C LYS A 101 2.53 19.71 -1.03
N ARG A 102 3.06 18.52 -0.71
CA ARG A 102 2.20 17.34 -0.54
C ARG A 102 1.56 17.38 0.86
N PRO A 103 0.24 17.20 1.03
CA PRO A 103 -0.36 17.08 2.35
C PRO A 103 0.06 15.76 3.00
N SER A 104 0.11 15.70 4.33
CA SER A 104 0.54 14.48 5.04
C SER A 104 -0.41 13.30 4.85
N THR A 105 -1.67 13.57 4.56
CA THR A 105 -2.74 12.58 4.37
C THR A 105 -3.66 13.06 3.25
N CYS A 106 -4.15 12.10 2.46
CA CYS A 106 -5.08 12.26 1.35
C CYS A 106 -5.89 10.96 1.19
N GLY A 107 -6.89 10.97 0.31
CA GLY A 107 -7.75 9.80 0.12
C GLY A 107 -8.96 10.09 -0.74
N GLU A 108 -9.33 11.37 -0.86
CA GLU A 108 -10.33 11.81 -1.82
C GLU A 108 -9.88 11.56 -3.25
N ALA A 109 -10.82 11.22 -4.12
CA ALA A 109 -10.59 11.04 -5.54
C ALA A 109 -9.83 12.23 -6.14
N GLY A 110 -8.79 11.93 -6.92
CA GLY A 110 -7.93 12.95 -7.52
C GLY A 110 -6.91 13.62 -6.61
N THR A 111 -6.90 13.37 -5.29
CA THR A 111 -5.93 13.97 -4.34
C THR A 111 -4.65 13.16 -4.15
N TYR A 112 -4.60 11.95 -4.72
CA TYR A 112 -3.44 11.07 -4.70
C TYR A 112 -3.03 10.69 -6.13
N GLU A 113 -1.79 10.26 -6.27
CA GLU A 113 -1.19 9.81 -7.52
C GLU A 113 -0.36 8.54 -7.29
N LEU A 114 -0.17 7.77 -8.35
CA LEU A 114 0.71 6.61 -8.36
C LEU A 114 2.01 7.06 -9.00
N THR A 115 3.10 7.07 -8.24
CA THR A 115 4.39 7.60 -8.69
C THR A 115 5.30 6.49 -9.15
N GLN A 116 5.94 6.67 -10.32
CA GLN A 116 6.93 5.74 -10.87
C GLN A 116 6.39 4.31 -10.87
N CYS A 117 5.22 4.09 -11.46
CA CYS A 117 4.61 2.77 -11.59
C CYS A 117 4.07 2.54 -13.01
N ASP A 118 5.00 2.46 -13.95
CA ASP A 118 4.68 2.23 -15.36
C ASP A 118 5.15 0.83 -15.79
N SER A 119 4.77 0.44 -17.01
CA SER A 119 5.11 -0.88 -17.52
C SER A 119 6.63 -1.16 -17.59
N ALA A 120 7.47 -0.13 -17.64
CA ALA A 120 8.92 -0.31 -17.73
C ALA A 120 9.53 -0.80 -16.40
N ASN A 121 8.86 -0.61 -15.26
CA ASN A 121 9.29 -1.13 -13.97
C ASN A 121 8.46 -2.32 -13.45
N GLY A 122 7.67 -2.94 -14.35
CA GLY A 122 6.80 -4.06 -14.01
C GLY A 122 5.51 -3.63 -13.30
N GLY A 123 5.28 -2.33 -13.16
CA GLY A 123 4.05 -1.76 -12.66
C GLY A 123 3.01 -1.53 -13.75
N GLY A 124 1.87 -0.99 -13.33
CA GLY A 124 0.84 -0.51 -14.22
C GLY A 124 0.07 0.60 -13.52
N GLN A 125 -0.20 1.66 -14.25
CA GLN A 125 -1.06 2.76 -13.81
C GLN A 125 -2.29 2.82 -14.71
N GLY A 126 -3.45 2.99 -14.10
CA GLY A 126 -4.72 3.19 -14.78
C GLY A 126 -5.49 4.34 -14.14
N PHE A 127 -6.48 4.84 -14.85
CA PHE A 127 -7.50 5.72 -14.26
C PHE A 127 -8.78 4.93 -14.11
N ASP A 128 -9.24 4.79 -12.86
CA ASP A 128 -10.54 4.22 -12.56
C ASP A 128 -11.60 5.33 -12.71
N VAL A 129 -12.40 5.22 -13.76
CA VAL A 129 -13.48 6.17 -14.06
C VAL A 129 -14.64 6.12 -13.06
N VAL A 130 -14.81 5.02 -12.34
CA VAL A 130 -15.85 4.88 -11.31
C VAL A 130 -15.39 5.58 -10.03
N MET A 131 -14.15 5.34 -9.63
CA MET A 131 -13.55 5.95 -8.42
C MET A 131 -13.00 7.35 -8.67
N GLN A 132 -12.98 7.81 -9.93
CA GLN A 132 -12.38 9.08 -10.36
C GLN A 132 -10.94 9.25 -9.84
N GLY A 133 -10.19 8.15 -9.79
CA GLY A 133 -8.91 8.03 -9.13
C GLY A 133 -7.91 7.27 -9.98
N VAL A 134 -6.62 7.43 -9.66
CA VAL A 134 -5.60 6.54 -10.22
C VAL A 134 -5.72 5.17 -9.53
N GLY A 135 -5.47 4.11 -10.29
CA GLY A 135 -5.43 2.73 -9.82
C GLY A 135 -4.23 2.00 -10.40
N GLY A 136 -4.01 0.77 -9.93
CA GLY A 136 -2.88 -0.05 -10.34
C GLY A 136 -1.87 -0.23 -9.22
N GLY A 137 -0.60 -0.38 -9.57
CA GLY A 137 0.47 -0.76 -8.66
C GLY A 137 1.47 -1.70 -9.36
N CYS A 138 2.30 -2.39 -8.58
CA CYS A 138 3.14 -3.45 -9.11
C CYS A 138 2.26 -4.60 -9.60
N ALA A 139 2.31 -4.90 -10.89
CA ALA A 139 1.49 -5.96 -11.47
C ALA A 139 1.96 -7.33 -11.00
N MET A 140 1.00 -8.23 -10.80
CA MET A 140 1.32 -9.61 -10.43
C MET A 140 2.11 -10.31 -11.54
N GLY A 141 3.07 -11.12 -11.11
CA GLY A 141 3.96 -11.93 -11.91
C GLY A 141 3.28 -13.10 -12.59
N SER A 142 2.55 -13.84 -11.76
CA SER A 142 1.95 -15.13 -12.04
C SER A 142 0.86 -15.43 -11.02
N ASP A 143 0.01 -16.40 -11.32
CA ASP A 143 -0.86 -16.98 -10.31
C ASP A 143 -0.01 -17.64 -9.21
N GLY A 144 -0.43 -17.48 -7.95
CA GLY A 144 0.32 -17.99 -6.79
C GLY A 144 1.62 -17.24 -6.48
N GLU A 145 1.80 -16.01 -6.98
CA GLU A 145 2.99 -15.21 -6.68
C GLU A 145 3.18 -15.00 -5.17
N THR A 146 4.45 -15.00 -4.75
CA THR A 146 4.87 -14.57 -3.41
C THR A 146 5.44 -13.16 -3.47
N VAL A 147 4.84 -12.25 -2.71
CA VAL A 147 5.37 -10.90 -2.49
C VAL A 147 6.10 -10.86 -1.16
N LYS A 148 7.38 -10.50 -1.17
CA LYS A 148 8.16 -10.30 0.05
C LYS A 148 7.99 -8.88 0.55
N VAL A 149 7.37 -8.71 1.71
CA VAL A 149 7.17 -7.40 2.36
C VAL A 149 8.14 -7.24 3.52
N THR A 150 8.77 -6.07 3.62
CA THR A 150 9.73 -5.69 4.65
C THR A 150 9.28 -4.38 5.29
N PHE A 151 9.27 -4.35 6.61
CA PHE A 151 9.03 -3.13 7.42
C PHE A 151 10.36 -2.69 8.03
N SER A 152 10.69 -1.40 7.94
CA SER A 152 11.94 -0.81 8.44
C SER A 152 11.71 0.47 9.23
#